data_AF-A0A959GPU6-F1
#
_entry.id   AF-A0A959GPU6-F1
#
_cell.length_a   1.000
_cell.length_b   1.000
_cell.length_c   1.000
_cell.angle_alpha   90.00
_cell.angle_beta   90.00
_cell.angle_gamma   90.00
#
_symmetry.space_group_name_H-M   'P 1'
#
loop_
_entity.id
_entity.type
_entity.pdbx_description
1 polymer ?
#
loop_
_entity_poly.entity_id
_entity_poly.type
_entity_poly.pdbx_seq_one_letter_code
_entity_poly.pdbx_strand_id
1 'polypeptide(L)'
;SALFITMYYIAILGWALGMMIGAFGSLFQPGATAPFTPFTEPMPEPNATVYFFSLISTWNPLVYIIIIWLANLFILRQGTHTIEKAVRIFVPLMWLFMIILAVRGLTLPGGFDGVMYLFTPALDGIREPSVWKGAFSQMFFSLSLGLGTMTAYASYLPKDADQVNNS
;
A
#
# COMPACT_ATOMS: atom_id res chain seq x y z
N SER A 1 -13.09 -14.64 -10.54
CA SER A 1 -11.70 -14.12 -10.45
C SER A 1 -11.62 -12.85 -9.61
N ALA A 2 -12.33 -11.76 -9.96
CA ALA A 2 -12.30 -10.49 -9.20
C ALA A 2 -12.73 -10.62 -7.71
N LEU A 3 -13.73 -11.45 -7.41
CA LEU A 3 -14.23 -11.66 -6.04
C LEU A 3 -13.15 -12.19 -5.08
N PHE A 4 -12.32 -13.14 -5.51
CA PHE A 4 -11.23 -13.67 -4.69
C PHE A 4 -10.14 -12.63 -4.43
N ILE A 5 -9.83 -11.82 -5.46
CA ILE A 5 -8.90 -10.70 -5.34
C ILE A 5 -9.45 -9.71 -4.30
N THR A 6 -10.72 -9.31 -4.40
CA THR A 6 -11.35 -8.41 -3.45
C THR A 6 -11.33 -8.95 -2.02
N MET A 7 -11.64 -10.24 -1.81
CA MET A 7 -11.59 -10.85 -0.47
C MET A 7 -10.19 -10.78 0.15
N TYR A 8 -9.16 -11.09 -0.64
CA TYR A 8 -7.76 -11.01 -0.20
C TYR A 8 -7.32 -9.58 0.11
N TYR A 9 -7.60 -8.62 -0.78
CA TYR A 9 -7.22 -7.22 -0.58
C TYR A 9 -7.94 -6.55 0.59
N ILE A 10 -9.21 -6.89 0.84
CA ILE A 10 -9.95 -6.41 2.02
C ILE A 10 -9.31 -6.94 3.31
N ALA A 11 -8.79 -8.17 3.32
CA ALA A 11 -8.05 -8.70 4.47
C ALA A 11 -6.79 -7.89 4.77
N ILE A 12 -5.98 -7.60 3.75
CA ILE A 12 -4.77 -6.77 3.88
C ILE A 12 -5.11 -5.36 4.39
N LEU A 13 -6.15 -4.74 3.83
CA LEU A 13 -6.61 -3.42 4.28
C LEU A 13 -7.09 -3.45 5.74
N GLY A 14 -7.74 -4.53 6.17
CA GLY A 14 -8.11 -4.73 7.57
C GLY A 14 -6.89 -4.82 8.49
N TRP A 15 -5.85 -5.55 8.08
CA TRP A 15 -4.59 -5.58 8.83
C TRP A 15 -3.93 -4.19 8.87
N ALA A 16 -3.87 -3.48 7.75
CA ALA A 16 -3.33 -2.13 7.69
C ALA A 16 -4.09 -1.16 8.61
N LEU A 17 -5.43 -1.28 8.69
CA LEU A 17 -6.25 -0.50 9.61
C LEU A 17 -5.92 -0.83 11.07
N GLY A 18 -5.81 -2.12 11.42
CA GLY A 18 -5.43 -2.54 12.77
C GLY A 18 -4.04 -2.04 13.17
N MET A 19 -3.06 -2.14 12.26
CA MET A 19 -1.72 -1.59 12.42
C MET A 19 -1.72 -0.07 12.58
N MET A 20 -2.53 0.63 11.80
CA MET A 20 -2.66 2.09 11.88
C MET A 20 -3.26 2.52 13.23
N ILE A 21 -4.31 1.85 13.70
CA ILE A 21 -4.91 2.13 15.02
C ILE A 21 -3.92 1.83 16.14
N GLY A 22 -3.20 0.71 16.07
CA GLY A 22 -2.11 0.39 17.00
C GLY A 22 -1.02 1.44 17.01
N ALA A 23 -0.66 1.96 15.83
CA ALA A 23 0.32 3.03 15.69
C ALA A 23 -0.13 4.33 16.38
N PHE A 24 -1.42 4.68 16.39
CA PHE A 24 -1.91 5.85 17.14
C PHE A 24 -1.75 5.71 18.66
N GLY A 25 -1.73 4.48 19.20
CA GLY A 25 -1.43 4.23 20.60
C GLY A 25 0.06 4.37 20.94
N SER A 26 0.95 3.87 20.06
CA SER A 26 2.40 3.96 20.24
C SER A 26 3.01 5.30 19.79
N LEU A 27 2.31 6.07 18.94
CA LEU A 27 2.72 7.39 18.42
C LEU A 27 3.00 8.44 19.50
N PHE A 28 2.50 8.24 20.72
CA PHE A 28 2.68 9.14 21.86
C PHE A 28 3.49 8.52 23.01
N GLN A 29 4.02 7.31 22.85
CA GLN A 29 4.91 6.71 23.84
C GLN A 29 6.37 7.09 23.53
N PRO A 30 7.08 7.78 24.44
CA PRO A 30 8.50 8.08 24.27
C PRO A 30 9.28 6.77 24.20
N GLY A 31 10.02 6.53 23.11
CA GLY A 31 10.87 5.33 22.96
C GLY A 31 10.67 4.50 21.69
N ALA A 32 9.60 4.72 20.90
CA ALA A 32 9.34 3.98 19.66
C ALA A 32 10.36 4.31 18.54
N THR A 33 11.61 3.85 18.67
CA THR A 33 12.75 4.35 17.90
C THR A 33 13.32 3.39 16.85
N ALA A 34 12.75 2.22 16.59
CA ALA A 34 13.25 1.41 15.48
C ALA A 34 12.24 0.42 14.89
N PRO A 35 11.62 0.72 13.73
CA PRO A 35 10.80 -0.24 12.99
C PRO A 35 11.59 -1.40 12.36
N PHE A 36 12.92 -1.37 12.38
CA PHE A 36 13.79 -2.22 11.54
C PHE A 36 14.94 -2.90 12.28
N THR A 37 14.80 -3.19 13.57
CA THR A 37 15.81 -3.99 14.28
C THR A 37 15.59 -5.50 14.05
N PRO A 38 16.64 -6.28 13.75
CA PRO A 38 16.54 -7.73 13.58
C PRO A 38 15.95 -8.43 14.81
N PHE A 39 15.31 -9.59 14.60
CA PHE A 39 14.68 -10.43 15.63
C PHE A 39 15.61 -10.91 16.77
N THR A 40 16.90 -10.62 16.70
CA THR A 40 17.94 -11.20 17.56
C THR A 40 18.07 -10.51 18.92
N GLU A 41 17.53 -9.30 19.08
CA GLU A 41 17.60 -8.53 20.32
C GLU A 41 16.18 -8.37 20.91
N PRO A 42 15.89 -8.92 22.11
CA PRO A 42 14.65 -8.61 22.81
C PRO A 42 14.70 -7.14 23.23
N MET A 43 13.93 -6.29 22.53
CA MET A 43 13.88 -4.86 22.85
C MET A 43 12.72 -4.53 23.80
N PRO A 44 12.88 -3.54 24.68
CA PRO A 44 11.80 -2.99 25.51
C PRO A 44 10.74 -2.20 24.72
N GLU A 45 11.02 -1.85 23.46
CA GLU A 45 10.28 -0.83 22.69
C GLU A 45 9.28 -1.40 21.67
N PRO A 46 8.23 -0.65 21.26
CA PRO A 46 7.20 -1.11 20.33
C PRO A 46 7.77 -1.42 18.93
N ASN A 47 7.75 -2.69 18.52
CA ASN A 47 8.15 -3.15 17.17
C ASN A 47 6.92 -3.45 16.30
N ALA A 48 6.87 -2.86 15.10
CA ALA A 48 5.74 -3.02 14.16
C ALA A 48 5.54 -4.49 13.74
N THR A 49 6.61 -5.25 13.52
CA THR A 49 6.54 -6.66 13.12
C THR A 49 5.96 -7.52 14.24
N VAL A 50 6.41 -7.32 15.48
CA VAL A 50 5.87 -8.03 16.66
C VAL A 50 4.38 -7.69 16.84
N TYR A 51 4.03 -6.41 16.69
CA TYR A 51 2.65 -5.97 16.75
C TYR A 51 1.78 -6.65 15.67
N PHE A 52 2.27 -6.72 14.41
CA PHE A 52 1.57 -7.39 13.32
C PHE A 52 1.28 -8.86 13.63
N PHE A 53 2.29 -9.62 14.07
CA PHE A 53 2.10 -11.04 14.40
C PHE A 53 1.18 -11.23 15.62
N SER A 54 1.25 -10.35 16.61
CA SER A 54 0.32 -10.37 17.75
C SER A 54 -1.13 -10.09 17.31
N LEU A 55 -1.32 -9.14 16.39
CA LEU A 55 -2.62 -8.76 15.85
C LEU A 55 -3.26 -9.96 15.14
N ILE A 56 -2.53 -10.62 14.23
CA ILE A 56 -3.08 -11.74 13.46
C ILE A 56 -3.25 -13.04 14.28
N SER A 57 -2.58 -13.15 15.44
CA SER A 57 -2.74 -14.28 16.35
C SER A 57 -4.05 -14.23 17.16
N THR A 58 -4.74 -13.09 17.15
CA THR A 58 -6.01 -12.87 17.87
C THR A 58 -7.18 -12.76 16.88
N TRP A 59 -8.41 -12.70 17.37
CA TRP A 59 -9.63 -12.44 16.58
C TRP A 59 -9.83 -10.97 16.15
N ASN A 60 -9.03 -10.05 16.71
CA ASN A 60 -9.07 -8.62 16.42
C ASN A 60 -9.02 -8.24 14.91
N PRO A 61 -8.23 -8.91 14.05
CA PRO A 61 -8.20 -8.61 12.61
C PRO A 61 -9.56 -8.70 11.95
N LEU A 62 -10.42 -9.64 12.37
CA LEU A 62 -11.75 -9.81 11.76
C LEU A 62 -12.61 -8.56 11.93
N VAL A 63 -12.49 -7.87 13.07
CA VAL A 63 -13.23 -6.63 13.33
C VAL A 63 -12.81 -5.56 12.33
N TYR A 64 -11.50 -5.37 12.12
CA TYR A 64 -10.98 -4.39 11.17
C TYR A 64 -11.34 -4.73 9.71
N ILE A 65 -11.35 -6.02 9.36
CA ILE A 65 -11.80 -6.50 8.05
C ILE A 65 -13.27 -6.15 7.82
N ILE A 66 -14.15 -6.39 8.81
CA ILE A 66 -15.57 -6.04 8.73
C ILE A 66 -15.74 -4.52 8.58
N ILE A 67 -14.97 -3.72 9.31
CA ILE A 67 -15.00 -2.25 9.19
C ILE A 67 -14.64 -1.81 7.78
N ILE A 68 -13.55 -2.32 7.20
CA ILE A 68 -13.15 -2.00 5.83
C ILE A 68 -14.19 -2.45 4.82
N TRP A 69 -14.79 -3.63 5.02
CA TRP A 69 -15.84 -4.14 4.14
C TRP A 69 -17.08 -3.23 4.14
N LEU A 70 -17.54 -2.82 5.32
CA LEU A 70 -18.65 -1.87 5.47
C LEU A 70 -18.32 -0.48 4.90
N ALA A 71 -17.10 0.01 5.10
CA ALA A 71 -16.64 1.28 4.55
C ALA A 71 -16.62 1.25 3.00
N ASN A 72 -16.16 0.15 2.40
CA ASN A 72 -16.23 -0.03 0.95
C ASN A 72 -17.68 -0.03 0.47
N LEU A 73 -18.57 -0.81 1.10
CA LEU A 73 -19.98 -0.81 0.75
C LEU A 73 -20.61 0.59 0.85
N PHE A 74 -20.23 1.37 1.86
CA PHE A 74 -20.69 2.75 2.02
C PHE A 74 -20.24 3.65 0.86
N ILE A 75 -18.96 3.59 0.47
CA ILE A 75 -18.42 4.36 -0.65
C ILE A 75 -19.08 3.95 -1.97
N LEU A 76 -19.37 2.66 -2.16
CA LEU A 76 -20.00 2.15 -3.38
C LEU A 76 -21.50 2.47 -3.51
N ARG A 77 -22.18 3.00 -2.47
CA ARG A 77 -23.65 3.16 -2.46
C ARG A 77 -24.23 3.96 -3.62
N GLN A 78 -23.50 4.96 -4.13
CA GLN A 78 -23.95 5.80 -5.26
C GLN A 78 -23.12 5.55 -6.54
N GLY A 79 -22.43 4.41 -6.63
CA GLY A 79 -21.63 4.06 -7.79
C GLY A 79 -20.44 4.99 -8.02
N THR A 80 -20.17 5.32 -9.29
CA THR A 80 -18.98 6.05 -9.73
C THR A 80 -18.86 7.45 -9.14
N HIS A 81 -19.96 8.14 -8.88
CA HIS A 81 -19.95 9.50 -8.33
C HIS A 81 -19.35 9.59 -6.92
N THR A 82 -19.61 8.61 -6.05
CA THR A 82 -18.98 8.58 -4.71
C THR A 82 -17.56 8.03 -4.76
N ILE A 83 -17.28 7.09 -5.67
CA ILE A 83 -15.93 6.57 -5.89
C ILE A 83 -15.00 7.70 -6.33
N GLU A 84 -15.40 8.53 -7.29
CA GLU A 84 -14.60 9.64 -7.79
C GLU A 84 -14.27 10.65 -6.69
N LYS A 85 -15.25 11.00 -5.85
CA LYS A 85 -15.04 11.89 -4.69
C LYS A 85 -14.04 11.30 -3.69
N ALA A 86 -14.15 10.00 -3.41
CA ALA A 86 -13.21 9.31 -2.54
C ALA A 86 -11.79 9.33 -3.14
N VAL A 87 -11.64 8.97 -4.41
CA VAL A 87 -10.36 8.97 -5.14
C VAL A 87 -9.71 10.35 -5.15
N ARG A 88 -10.51 11.41 -5.37
CA ARG A 88 -10.04 12.80 -5.37
C ARG A 88 -9.42 13.22 -4.02
N ILE A 89 -9.77 12.55 -2.93
CA ILE A 89 -9.18 12.78 -1.60
C ILE A 89 -8.02 11.81 -1.34
N PHE A 90 -8.22 10.52 -1.59
CA PHE A 90 -7.24 9.48 -1.26
C PHE A 90 -5.95 9.59 -2.09
N VAL A 91 -6.05 9.91 -3.40
CA VAL A 91 -4.87 9.98 -4.27
C VAL A 91 -3.92 11.12 -3.84
N PRO A 92 -4.37 12.38 -3.66
CA PRO A 92 -3.49 13.43 -3.15
C PRO A 92 -2.94 13.13 -1.75
N LEU A 93 -3.75 12.50 -0.89
CA LEU A 93 -3.33 12.14 0.46
C LEU A 93 -2.19 11.10 0.46
N MET A 94 -2.26 10.09 -0.43
CA MET A 94 -1.17 9.13 -0.62
C MET A 94 0.13 9.81 -1.07
N TRP A 95 0.04 10.74 -2.02
CA TRP A 95 1.20 11.53 -2.46
C TRP A 95 1.79 12.36 -1.33
N LEU A 96 0.95 13.00 -0.52
CA LEU A 96 1.38 13.77 0.65
C LEU A 96 2.17 12.88 1.63
N PHE A 97 1.63 11.72 1.98
CA PHE A 97 2.33 10.78 2.88
C PHE A 97 3.64 10.28 2.29
N MET A 98 3.68 9.95 0.99
CA MET A 98 4.92 9.57 0.32
C MET A 98 6.00 10.64 0.43
N ILE A 99 5.65 11.92 0.20
CA ILE A 99 6.60 13.03 0.29
C ILE A 99 7.11 13.19 1.72
N ILE A 100 6.21 13.14 2.72
CA ILE A 100 6.59 13.25 4.13
C ILE A 100 7.56 12.13 4.52
N LEU A 101 7.26 10.88 4.14
CA LEU A 101 8.11 9.73 4.43
C LEU A 101 9.45 9.79 3.69
N ALA A 102 9.47 10.27 2.44
CA ALA A 102 10.70 10.47 1.69
C ALA A 102 11.60 11.50 2.37
N VAL A 103 11.06 12.68 2.71
CA VAL A 103 11.82 13.71 3.43
C VAL A 103 12.31 13.16 4.77
N ARG A 104 11.46 12.48 5.54
CA ARG A 104 11.88 11.89 6.81
C ARG A 104 12.99 10.88 6.62
N GLY A 105 12.87 9.96 5.66
CA GLY A 105 13.88 8.97 5.32
C GLY A 105 15.24 9.59 4.98
N LEU A 106 15.26 10.70 4.23
CA LEU A 106 16.49 11.43 3.90
C LEU A 106 17.11 12.13 5.11
N THR A 107 16.31 12.59 6.06
CA THR A 107 16.80 13.23 7.30
C THR A 107 17.31 12.25 8.35
N LEU A 108 17.11 10.93 8.16
CA LEU A 108 17.66 9.93 9.08
C LEU A 108 19.17 9.74 8.85
N PRO A 109 19.94 9.41 9.90
CA PRO A 109 21.33 8.98 9.74
C PRO A 109 21.41 7.79 8.79
N GLY A 110 22.29 7.86 7.78
CA GLY A 110 22.42 6.82 6.75
C GLY A 110 21.30 6.83 5.68
N GLY A 111 20.38 7.81 5.71
CA GLY A 111 19.30 7.92 4.72
C GLY A 111 19.81 8.09 3.28
N PHE A 112 20.90 8.84 3.11
CA PHE A 112 21.53 9.05 1.80
C PHE A 112 22.19 7.78 1.25
N ASP A 113 22.75 6.92 2.12
CA ASP A 113 23.32 5.63 1.71
C ASP A 113 22.25 4.70 1.12
N GLY A 114 21.04 4.73 1.68
CA GLY A 114 19.88 4.01 1.13
C GLY A 114 19.49 4.50 -0.27
N VAL A 115 19.58 5.81 -0.53
CA VAL A 115 19.34 6.38 -1.86
C VAL A 115 20.42 5.92 -2.84
N MET A 116 21.68 5.99 -2.44
CA MET A 116 22.79 5.52 -3.28
C MET A 116 22.67 4.03 -3.58
N TYR A 117 22.28 3.22 -2.59
CA TYR A 117 22.01 1.79 -2.82
C TYR A 117 20.89 1.56 -3.84
N LEU A 118 19.79 2.30 -3.77
CA LEU A 118 18.66 2.18 -4.70
C LEU A 118 19.03 2.53 -6.15
N PHE A 119 19.88 3.54 -6.35
CA PHE A 119 20.24 4.05 -7.67
C PHE A 119 21.58 3.51 -8.20
N THR A 120 22.31 2.71 -7.42
CA THR A 120 23.55 2.07 -7.89
C THR A 120 23.19 1.00 -8.94
N PRO A 121 23.59 1.18 -10.21
CA PRO A 121 23.18 0.28 -11.27
C PRO A 121 23.91 -1.07 -11.18
N ALA A 122 23.17 -2.14 -10.91
CA ALA A 122 23.68 -3.51 -10.98
C ALA A 122 23.58 -4.05 -12.42
N LEU A 123 24.54 -3.65 -13.28
CA LEU A 123 24.53 -3.99 -14.71
C LEU A 123 24.65 -5.50 -14.98
N ASP A 124 25.26 -6.25 -14.07
CA ASP A 124 25.37 -7.70 -14.20
C ASP A 124 24.01 -8.41 -14.13
N GLY A 125 23.07 -7.86 -13.35
CA GLY A 125 21.71 -8.41 -13.22
C GLY A 125 20.88 -8.33 -14.51
N ILE A 126 21.22 -7.43 -15.44
CA ILE A 126 20.50 -7.29 -16.72
C ILE A 126 20.63 -8.55 -17.58
N ARG A 127 21.71 -9.32 -17.42
CA ARG A 127 21.92 -10.57 -18.16
C ARG A 127 21.07 -11.72 -17.62
N GLU A 128 20.53 -11.59 -16.42
CA GLU A 128 19.77 -12.65 -15.78
C GLU A 128 18.31 -12.69 -16.27
N PRO A 129 17.83 -13.83 -16.82
CA PRO A 129 16.44 -13.95 -17.26
C PRO A 129 15.42 -13.78 -16.13
N SER A 130 15.80 -14.03 -14.88
CA SER A 130 14.99 -13.80 -13.67
C SER A 130 14.60 -12.33 -13.51
N VAL A 131 15.53 -11.40 -13.78
CA VAL A 131 15.31 -9.96 -13.66
C VAL A 131 14.25 -9.49 -14.66
N TRP A 132 14.34 -9.95 -15.91
CA TRP A 132 13.33 -9.65 -16.93
C TRP A 132 11.96 -10.24 -16.60
N LYS A 133 11.90 -11.50 -16.15
CA LYS A 133 10.63 -12.10 -15.70
C LYS A 133 9.99 -11.29 -14.57
N GLY A 134 10.79 -10.89 -13.57
CA GLY A 134 10.32 -10.05 -12.47
C GLY A 134 9.79 -8.70 -12.94
N ALA A 135 10.53 -8.03 -13.84
CA ALA A 135 10.13 -6.74 -14.41
C ALA A 135 8.82 -6.83 -15.21
N PHE A 136 8.68 -7.83 -16.08
CA PHE A 136 7.44 -8.04 -16.85
C PHE A 136 6.26 -8.37 -15.95
N SER A 137 6.44 -9.23 -14.95
CA SER A 137 5.39 -9.52 -13.96
C SER A 137 4.98 -8.26 -13.19
N GLN A 138 5.95 -7.46 -12.74
CA GLN A 138 5.67 -6.21 -12.02
C GLN A 138 4.88 -5.21 -12.88
N MET A 139 5.31 -4.99 -14.14
CA MET A 139 4.58 -4.12 -15.07
C MET A 139 3.17 -4.62 -15.35
N PHE A 140 3.01 -5.93 -15.59
CA PHE A 140 1.72 -6.55 -15.87
C PHE A 140 0.72 -6.36 -14.72
N PHE A 141 1.15 -6.63 -13.47
CA PHE A 141 0.28 -6.46 -12.30
C PHE A 141 0.07 -4.99 -11.93
N SER A 142 1.08 -4.12 -12.09
CA SER A 142 0.96 -2.69 -11.81
C SER A 142 -0.07 -2.00 -12.72
N LEU A 143 -0.14 -2.40 -13.98
CA LEU A 143 -1.13 -1.90 -14.93
C LEU A 143 -2.49 -2.61 -14.81
N SER A 144 -2.65 -3.57 -13.88
CA SER A 144 -3.90 -4.31 -13.70
C SER A 144 -4.46 -4.91 -15.01
N LEU A 145 -3.59 -5.28 -15.94
CA LEU A 145 -3.98 -5.74 -17.27
C LEU A 145 -4.80 -7.04 -17.17
N GLY A 146 -5.91 -7.10 -17.91
CA GLY A 146 -6.78 -8.28 -17.95
C GLY A 146 -7.74 -8.43 -16.77
N LEU A 147 -7.77 -7.49 -15.81
CA LEU A 147 -8.74 -7.53 -14.69
C LEU A 147 -10.11 -6.90 -15.02
N GLY A 148 -10.24 -6.23 -16.18
CA GLY A 148 -11.48 -5.59 -16.64
C GLY A 148 -11.87 -4.31 -15.90
N THR A 149 -11.09 -3.90 -14.88
CA THR A 149 -11.32 -2.68 -14.10
C THR A 149 -11.18 -1.42 -14.95
N MET A 150 -10.13 -1.31 -15.76
CA MET A 150 -9.94 -0.20 -16.70
C MET A 150 -11.06 -0.14 -17.74
N THR A 151 -11.50 -1.29 -18.28
CA THR A 151 -12.63 -1.34 -19.21
C THR A 151 -13.93 -0.86 -18.57
N ALA A 152 -14.17 -1.25 -17.30
CA ALA A 152 -15.33 -0.79 -16.55
C ALA A 152 -15.27 0.71 -16.25
N TYR A 153 -14.10 1.29 -15.95
CA TYR A 153 -13.96 2.74 -15.79
C TYR A 153 -14.11 3.49 -17.12
N ALA A 154 -13.53 2.97 -18.20
CA ALA A 154 -13.64 3.54 -19.54
C ALA A 154 -15.09 3.57 -20.06
N SER A 155 -15.97 2.64 -19.64
CA SER A 155 -17.37 2.67 -20.04
C SER A 155 -18.19 3.81 -19.43
N TYR A 156 -17.64 4.52 -18.43
CA TYR A 156 -18.25 5.71 -17.84
C TYR A 156 -17.69 7.03 -18.40
N LEU A 157 -16.71 6.98 -19.32
CA LEU A 157 -16.19 8.18 -19.96
C LEU A 157 -17.19 8.76 -20.99
N PRO A 158 -17.26 10.09 -21.12
CA PRO A 158 -17.96 10.74 -22.24
C PRO A 158 -17.47 10.21 -23.60
N LYS A 159 -18.37 10.16 -24.60
CA LYS A 159 -18.07 9.59 -25.94
C LYS A 159 -16.97 10.36 -26.69
N ASP A 160 -16.69 11.58 -26.30
CA ASP A 160 -15.71 12.52 -26.84
C ASP A 160 -14.41 12.60 -26.01
N ALA A 161 -14.26 11.74 -25.00
CA ALA A 161 -13.04 11.70 -24.20
C ALA A 161 -11.85 11.23 -25.05
N ASP A 162 -10.81 12.08 -25.13
CA ASP A 162 -9.55 11.76 -25.79
C ASP A 162 -8.80 10.66 -25.02
N GLN A 163 -8.81 9.45 -25.59
CA GLN A 163 -8.15 8.30 -24.99
C GLN A 163 -6.63 8.29 -25.19
N VAL A 164 -6.09 9.08 -26.13
CA VAL A 164 -4.64 9.10 -26.43
C VAL A 164 -3.90 10.00 -25.44
N ASN A 165 -4.54 11.06 -24.95
CA ASN A 165 -3.96 11.95 -23.94
C ASN A 165 -4.31 11.54 -22.49
N ASN A 166 -5.19 10.54 -22.32
CA ASN A 166 -5.65 10.04 -21.02
C ASN A 166 -5.32 8.54 -20.80
N SER A 167 -4.35 8.01 -21.56
CA SER A 167 -3.84 6.64 -21.49
C SER A 167 -2.72 6.46 -20.48
#